data_AF-A0A6H1WY94-F1
#
_entry.id   AF-A0A6H1WY94-F1
#
_cell.length_a   1.000
_cell.length_b   1.000
_cell.length_c   1.000
_cell.angle_alpha   90.00
_cell.angle_beta   90.00
_cell.angle_gamma   90.00
#
_symmetry.space_group_name_H-M   'P 1'
#
loop_
_entity.id
_entity.type
_entity.pdbx_description
1 polymer ?
#
loop_
_entity_poly.entity_id
_entity_poly.type
_entity_poly.pdbx_seq_one_letter_code
_entity_poly.pdbx_strand_id
1 'polypeptide(L)'
;MSNNNLYQLNCPHCGKFININVPKENLDNNNTSMVWSDENLGNISISNTYKNSGSFGAYEAMDVEMICPYCSYTFKSTVHSNHSL
;
A
#
# COMPACT_ATOMS: atom_id res chain seq x y z
N MET A 1 -14.41 -1.10 -14.63
CA MET A 1 -13.76 -2.18 -13.84
C MET A 1 -12.80 -1.48 -12.90
N SER A 2 -13.02 -1.53 -11.59
CA SER A 2 -12.26 -0.72 -10.63
C SER A 2 -10.78 -1.07 -10.70
N ASN A 3 -10.00 -0.13 -11.24
CA ASN A 3 -8.57 -0.24 -11.52
C ASN A 3 -7.76 0.02 -10.25
N ASN A 4 -7.94 -0.80 -9.22
CA ASN A 4 -7.22 -0.64 -7.97
C ASN A 4 -6.38 -1.89 -7.69
N ASN A 5 -5.19 -1.70 -7.14
CA ASN A 5 -4.31 -2.77 -6.71
C ASN A 5 -4.53 -3.01 -5.21
N LEU A 6 -4.88 -4.24 -4.86
CA LEU A 6 -5.13 -4.65 -3.48
C LEU A 6 -3.82 -5.03 -2.80
N TYR A 7 -3.51 -4.35 -1.70
CA TYR A 7 -2.39 -4.66 -0.82
C TYR A 7 -2.93 -5.11 0.53
N GLN A 8 -2.20 -5.99 1.21
CA GLN A 8 -2.55 -6.45 2.54
C GLN A 8 -1.39 -6.16 3.49
N LEU A 9 -1.73 -5.70 4.69
CA LEU A 9 -0.78 -5.51 5.77
C LEU A 9 -1.38 -5.87 7.12
N ASN A 10 -0.53 -6.09 8.10
CA ASN A 10 -0.94 -6.32 9.48
C ASN A 10 -0.53 -5.12 10.32
N CYS A 11 -1.46 -4.63 11.14
CA CYS A 11 -1.11 -3.60 12.12
C CYS A 11 -0.09 -4.18 13.12
N PRO A 12 1.09 -3.57 13.30
CA PRO A 12 2.12 -4.09 14.20
C PRO A 12 1.73 -4.02 15.68
N HIS A 13 0.74 -3.19 16.03
CA HIS A 13 0.28 -3.02 17.41
C HIS A 13 -0.80 -4.03 17.81
N CYS A 14 -1.84 -4.21 16.99
CA CYS A 14 -2.99 -5.08 17.32
C CYS A 14 -3.05 -6.38 16.51
N GLY A 15 -2.15 -6.58 15.54
CA GLY A 15 -2.08 -7.78 14.69
C GLY A 15 -3.23 -7.92 13.68
N LYS A 16 -4.16 -6.95 13.61
CA LYS A 16 -5.30 -6.99 12.68
C LYS A 16 -4.85 -6.82 11.23
N PHE A 17 -5.45 -7.60 10.35
CA PHE A 17 -5.30 -7.48 8.90
C PHE A 17 -6.01 -6.24 8.38
N ILE A 18 -5.35 -5.52 7.48
CA ILE A 18 -5.85 -4.31 6.82
C ILE A 18 -5.61 -4.52 5.32
N ASN A 19 -6.68 -4.42 4.54
CA ASN A 19 -6.61 -4.45 3.08
C ASN A 19 -6.66 -3.02 2.56
N ILE A 20 -5.65 -2.62 1.81
CA ILE A 20 -5.51 -1.30 1.23
C ILE A 20 -5.78 -1.39 -0.26
N ASN A 21 -6.67 -0.53 -0.76
CA ASN A 21 -6.99 -0.47 -2.17
C ASN A 21 -6.31 0.74 -2.80
N VAL A 22 -5.14 0.53 -3.42
CA VAL A 22 -4.35 1.61 -4.00
C VAL A 22 -4.84 1.91 -5.42
N PRO A 23 -5.22 3.16 -5.75
CA PRO A 23 -5.64 3.50 -7.11
C PRO A 23 -4.48 3.33 -8.12
N LYS A 24 -4.71 2.63 -9.24
CA LYS A 24 -3.64 2.32 -10.23
C LYS A 24 -3.03 3.57 -10.88
N GLU A 25 -3.83 4.61 -11.10
CA GLU A 25 -3.38 5.90 -11.66
C GLU A 25 -2.20 6.51 -10.90
N ASN A 26 -2.05 6.15 -9.62
CA ASN A 26 -0.99 6.66 -8.77
C ASN A 26 0.25 5.77 -8.72
N LEU A 27 0.14 4.51 -9.14
CA LEU A 27 1.28 3.61 -9.27
C LEU A 27 2.02 3.79 -10.61
N ASP A 28 1.34 4.25 -11.66
CA ASP A 28 1.94 4.37 -13.00
C ASP A 28 2.82 5.61 -13.17
N ASN A 29 2.64 6.64 -12.34
CA ASN A 29 3.32 7.93 -12.50
C ASN A 29 4.72 8.03 -11.87
N ASN A 30 5.30 6.94 -11.33
CA ASN A 30 6.57 6.98 -10.60
C ASN A 30 6.59 8.01 -9.46
N ASN A 31 5.41 8.43 -8.98
CA ASN A 31 5.29 9.36 -7.87
C ASN A 31 5.80 8.66 -6.61
N THR A 32 6.85 9.24 -6.04
CA THR A 32 7.54 8.72 -4.85
C THR A 32 6.78 9.01 -3.56
N SER A 33 5.68 9.76 -3.62
CA SER A 33 4.84 10.07 -2.47
C SER A 33 3.40 10.35 -2.91
N MET A 34 2.43 9.79 -2.19
CA MET A 34 1.00 10.00 -2.40
C MET A 34 0.28 10.03 -1.06
N VAL A 35 -0.73 10.89 -0.92
CA VAL A 35 -1.68 10.83 0.19
C VAL A 35 -3.09 10.77 -0.39
N TRP A 36 -3.91 9.85 0.11
CA TRP A 36 -5.33 9.79 -0.21
C TRP A 36 -6.14 9.40 1.04
N SER A 37 -7.42 9.70 1.00
CA SER A 37 -8.36 9.34 2.06
C SER A 37 -9.23 8.19 1.57
N ASP A 38 -9.20 7.08 2.29
CA ASP A 38 -10.13 5.97 2.12
C ASP A 38 -11.25 6.09 3.16
N GLU A 39 -12.49 5.83 2.75
CA GLU A 39 -13.66 5.97 3.64
C GLU A 39 -13.64 5.03 4.84
N ASN A 40 -12.98 3.87 4.72
CA ASN A 40 -12.92 2.83 5.75
C ASN A 40 -11.63 2.88 6.58
N LEU A 41 -10.55 3.39 5.99
CA LEU A 41 -9.22 3.37 6.59
C LEU A 41 -8.72 4.77 7.01
N GLY A 42 -9.39 5.84 6.58
CA GLY A 42 -8.96 7.21 6.79
C GLY A 42 -7.82 7.61 5.86
N ASN A 43 -6.95 8.51 6.33
CA ASN A 43 -5.84 9.00 5.53
C ASN A 43 -4.72 7.97 5.46
N ILE A 44 -4.29 7.68 4.24
CA ILE A 44 -3.20 6.78 3.93
C ILE A 44 -2.16 7.56 3.14
N SER A 45 -0.92 7.47 3.59
CA SER A 45 0.23 8.05 2.92
C SER A 45 1.10 6.91 2.38
N ILE A 46 1.40 6.94 1.09
CA ILE A 46 2.40 6.08 0.46
C ILE A 46 3.64 6.92 0.21
N SER A 47 4.81 6.33 0.46
CA SER A 47 6.11 6.86 0.04
C SER A 47 6.98 5.74 -0.54
N ASN A 48 7.99 6.12 -1.31
CA ASN A 48 8.99 5.22 -1.89
C ASN A 48 8.37 4.02 -2.63
N THR A 49 7.76 4.29 -3.78
CA THR A 49 7.29 3.23 -4.68
C THR A 49 8.50 2.59 -5.37
N TYR A 50 8.78 1.34 -5.03
CA TYR A 50 9.84 0.54 -5.63
C TYR A 50 9.23 -0.35 -6.70
N LYS A 51 9.67 -0.19 -7.95
CA LYS A 51 9.37 -1.12 -9.04
C LYS A 51 10.67 -1.69 -9.55
N ASN A 52 10.78 -3.01 -9.57
CA ASN A 52 11.94 -3.66 -10.17
C ASN A 52 11.48 -4.91 -10.92
N SER A 53 12.11 -5.14 -12.07
CA SER A 53 11.91 -6.32 -12.89
C SER A 53 13.22 -7.08 -12.98
N GLY A 54 13.25 -8.26 -12.38
CA GLY A 54 14.38 -9.17 -12.44
C GLY A 54 14.06 -10.43 -13.24
N SER A 55 15.05 -11.30 -13.40
CA SER A 55 14.87 -12.61 -14.05
C SER A 55 13.82 -13.51 -13.37
N PHE A 56 13.43 -13.19 -12.14
CA PHE A 56 12.43 -13.91 -11.34
C PHE A 56 11.03 -13.25 -11.34
N GLY A 57 10.83 -12.17 -12.11
CA GLY A 57 9.54 -11.48 -12.23
C GLY A 57 9.62 -9.99 -11.89
N ALA A 58 8.47 -9.32 -12.02
CA ALA A 58 8.30 -7.95 -11.58
C ALA A 58 7.82 -7.93 -10.12
N TYR A 59 8.47 -7.14 -9.27
CA TYR A 59 7.99 -6.88 -7.92
C TYR A 59 7.75 -5.39 -7.74
N GLU A 60 6.64 -5.05 -7.08
CA GLU A 60 6.37 -3.69 -6.62
C GLU A 60 6.27 -3.70 -5.10
N ALA A 61 6.92 -2.73 -4.46
CA ALA A 61 6.82 -2.49 -3.03
C ALA A 61 6.60 -1.01 -2.77
N MET A 62 6.00 -0.69 -1.63
CA MET A 62 5.80 0.70 -1.22
C MET A 62 5.80 0.80 0.30
N ASP A 63 6.23 1.94 0.82
CA ASP A 63 6.09 2.25 2.24
C ASP A 63 4.74 2.93 2.48
N VAL A 64 3.96 2.40 3.41
CA VAL A 64 2.65 2.93 3.79
C VAL A 64 2.73 3.46 5.21
N GLU A 65 2.34 4.72 5.41
CA GLU A 65 2.03 5.31 6.70
C GLU A 65 0.51 5.50 6.82
N MET A 66 -0.06 4.97 7.91
CA MET A 66 -1.49 5.13 8.19
C MET A 66 -1.78 5.02 9.68
N ILE A 67 -3.01 5.40 10.05
CA ILE A 67 -3.57 5.16 11.37
C ILE A 67 -4.38 3.87 11.29
N CYS A 68 -4.10 2.91 12.17
CA CYS A 68 -4.85 1.66 12.22
C CYS A 68 -6.33 1.93 12.54
N PRO A 69 -7.30 1.51 11.71
CA PRO A 69 -8.73 1.73 11.98
C PRO A 69 -9.24 0.95 13.19
N TYR A 70 -8.52 -0.08 13.65
CA TYR A 70 -8.94 -0.95 14.75
C TYR A 70 -8.38 -0.55 16.12
N CYS A 71 -7.24 0.14 16.17
CA CYS A 71 -6.60 0.50 17.43
C CYS A 71 -6.04 1.92 17.48
N SER A 72 -6.29 2.72 16.45
CA SER A 72 -5.84 4.12 16.31
C SER A 72 -4.33 4.33 16.43
N TYR A 73 -3.54 3.25 16.33
CA TYR A 73 -2.08 3.33 16.34
C TYR A 73 -1.57 3.79 14.97
N THR A 74 -0.75 4.84 14.96
CA THR A 74 -0.05 5.29 13.75
C THR A 74 1.18 4.42 13.52
N PHE A 75 1.33 3.87 12.31
CA PHE A 75 2.47 3.04 11.97
C PHE A 75 2.92 3.23 10.52
N LYS A 76 4.15 2.79 10.26
CA LYS A 76 4.73 2.66 8.92
C LYS A 76 5.01 1.19 8.63
N SER A 77 4.67 0.74 7.42
CA SER A 77 4.94 -0.62 6.98
C SER A 77 5.19 -0.66 5.48
N THR A 78 6.14 -1.48 5.05
CA THR A 78 6.33 -1.79 3.63
C THR A 78 5.33 -2.86 3.21
N VAL A 79 4.65 -2.66 2.09
CA VAL A 79 3.75 -3.65 1.47
C VAL A 79 4.24 -4.02 0.09
N HIS A 80 3.99 -5.27 -0.31
CA HIS A 80 4.42 -5.83 -1.59
C HIS A 80 3.20 -6.25 -2.42
N SER A 81 3.21 -5.98 -3.73
CA SER A 81 2.31 -6.66 -4.65
C SER A 81 3.04 -7.85 -5.25
N ASN A 82 2.46 -9.03 -5.08
CA ASN A 82 2.83 -10.17 -5.91
C ASN A 82 2.07 -10.04 -7.23
N HIS A 83 2.58 -9.25 -8.17
CA HIS A 83 2.16 -9.41 -9.55
C HIS A 83 2.82 -10.69 -10.07
N SER A 84 2.03 -11.76 -10.18
CA SER A 84 2.39 -12.85 -11.07
C SER A 84 2.20 -12.32 -12.49
N LEU A 85 3.30 -12.25 -13.26
CA LEU A 85 3.24 -11.99 -14.71
C LEU A 85 2.37 -13.05 -15.41
#